data_AF-A0AAU6IMH0-F1
#
_entry.id   AF-A0AAU6IMH0-F1
#
_cell.length_a   1.000
_cell.length_b   1.000
_cell.length_c   1.000
_cell.angle_alpha   90.00
_cell.angle_beta   90.00
_cell.angle_gamma   90.00
#
_symmetry.space_group_name_H-M   'P 1'
#
loop_
_entity.id
_entity.type
_entity.pdbx_description
1 polymer ?
#
loop_
_entity_poly.entity_id
_entity_poly.type
_entity_poly.pdbx_seq_one_letter_code
_entity_poly.pdbx_strand_id
1 'polypeptide(L)'
;MGGSLTYPYGSTSAVRGHVLAALGVLKVASADQIRRLMCSGHKDSKGVRNACLDLAKHGLTLSEGHARDGQKLWGLTPLGITAAAEALGRPVADMGGNARGAARSGAPHAMAVNETVIALTGTQPVPTRPIARTTPTPAPGMPAEAAAPAASAAPAPPVGLVVPAGFGSVASWATEVVHNLPGTSRTRPSVRTDAVLRAPEAGLPALLVEVDRCTEAVDVLAGKFARYHQYFRVKVKDPTFHTVHGGQGVPLWQSLYPPTGRDGYPPIAVVFDPGTRLGEQALKNRMNRVLDLTREHWAGTYKGSGAYGSERSDGYYEYGDAIPLLFTTLDRIQHSGPLAEVWWRCGHRRWETLTDALDNPRDARAWRRRDEERHKAQQAREARQREERRAAADEGWDRPRVPAQPEPEPPRAPCQTCGGPLGGLGNDDPSAPPPDGRNCASCRYVNATTQPPTGLFKALFGRPDKDTPPRPQAGP
;
A
#
# COMPACT_ATOMS: atom_id res chain seq x y z
N MET A 1 39.31 20.07 -33.87
CA MET A 1 39.25 19.23 -32.65
C MET A 1 40.62 18.62 -32.47
N GLY A 2 41.35 19.01 -31.42
CA GLY A 2 42.70 18.54 -31.14
C GLY A 2 42.67 17.49 -30.02
N GLY A 3 43.05 16.26 -30.34
CA GLY A 3 43.41 15.27 -29.32
C GLY A 3 44.80 15.55 -28.76
N SER A 4 45.10 15.07 -27.56
CA SER A 4 46.46 15.06 -27.03
C SER A 4 47.14 13.73 -27.35
N LEU A 5 48.47 13.65 -27.16
CA LEU A 5 49.19 12.37 -27.26
C LEU A 5 48.59 11.30 -26.32
N THR A 6 48.18 11.74 -25.13
CA THR A 6 47.56 10.90 -24.10
C THR A 6 46.12 10.50 -24.45
N TYR A 7 45.34 11.41 -25.06
CA TYR A 7 43.94 11.23 -25.42
C TYR A 7 43.68 11.65 -26.87
N PRO A 8 44.08 10.79 -27.84
CA PRO A 8 44.08 11.14 -29.26
C PRO A 8 42.68 11.35 -29.84
N TYR A 9 41.64 10.79 -29.22
CA TYR A 9 40.26 10.99 -29.66
C TYR A 9 39.63 12.28 -29.09
N GLY A 10 40.39 13.05 -28.31
CA GLY A 10 40.01 14.38 -27.83
C GLY A 10 38.89 14.36 -26.78
N SER A 11 38.74 13.27 -26.02
CA SER A 11 37.81 13.25 -24.89
C SER A 11 38.27 14.17 -23.75
N THR A 12 37.32 14.72 -23.00
CA THR A 12 37.60 15.48 -21.78
C THR A 12 37.62 14.56 -20.56
N SER A 13 38.27 14.99 -19.47
CA SER A 13 38.26 14.27 -18.19
C SER A 13 36.83 14.04 -17.67
N ALA A 14 35.96 15.04 -17.81
CA ALA A 14 34.56 14.95 -17.42
C ALA A 14 33.82 13.83 -18.15
N VAL A 15 33.91 13.77 -19.48
CA VAL A 15 33.20 12.73 -20.27
C VAL A 15 33.78 11.34 -20.01
N ARG A 16 35.09 11.22 -19.77
CA ARG A 16 35.70 9.96 -19.33
C ARG A 16 35.17 9.51 -17.97
N GLY A 17 35.07 10.43 -17.00
CA GLY A 17 34.47 10.17 -15.70
C GLY A 17 33.01 9.70 -15.81
N HIS A 18 32.23 10.32 -16.70
CA HIS A 18 30.85 9.89 -16.97
C HIS A 18 30.75 8.48 -17.55
N VAL A 19 31.65 8.10 -18.47
CA VAL A 19 31.70 6.72 -19.01
C VAL A 19 32.01 5.72 -17.91
N LEU A 20 33.00 6.01 -17.05
CA LEU A 20 33.37 5.14 -15.94
C LEU A 20 32.21 4.97 -14.94
N ALA A 21 31.58 6.07 -14.53
CA ALA A 21 30.44 6.05 -13.62
C ALA A 21 29.26 5.25 -14.20
N ALA A 22 28.88 5.52 -15.46
CA ALA A 22 27.77 4.83 -16.12
C ALA A 22 28.03 3.33 -16.26
N LEU A 23 29.19 2.92 -16.78
CA LEU A 23 29.51 1.50 -16.95
C LEU A 23 29.77 0.78 -15.62
N GLY A 24 30.21 1.51 -14.59
CA GLY A 24 30.32 0.99 -13.23
C GLY A 24 28.98 0.54 -12.66
N VAL A 25 27.88 1.16 -13.10
CA VAL A 25 26.52 0.78 -12.74
C VAL A 25 25.91 -0.17 -13.77
N LEU A 26 25.86 0.20 -15.05
CA LEU A 26 25.15 -0.55 -16.10
C LEU A 26 25.87 -1.83 -16.55
N LYS A 27 27.16 -1.99 -16.23
CA LYS A 27 28.08 -3.08 -16.65
C LYS A 27 28.38 -3.15 -18.14
N VAL A 28 27.36 -2.99 -18.98
CA VAL A 28 27.45 -2.94 -20.43
C VAL A 28 26.45 -1.92 -20.97
N ALA A 29 26.87 -1.01 -21.84
CA ALA A 29 25.97 -0.01 -22.42
C ALA A 29 26.46 0.50 -23.78
N SER A 30 25.54 1.05 -24.57
CA SER A 30 25.90 1.81 -25.76
C SER A 30 26.35 3.22 -25.42
N ALA A 31 27.09 3.87 -26.33
CA ALA A 31 27.47 5.27 -26.15
C ALA A 31 26.27 6.22 -26.12
N ASP A 32 25.14 5.86 -26.74
CA ASP A 32 23.92 6.65 -26.66
C ASP A 32 23.22 6.50 -25.30
N GLN A 33 23.17 5.28 -24.75
CA GLN A 33 22.65 5.06 -23.39
C GLN A 33 23.45 5.83 -22.35
N ILE A 34 24.78 5.77 -22.40
CA ILE A 34 25.66 6.54 -21.50
C ILE A 34 25.41 8.05 -21.67
N ARG A 35 25.24 8.53 -22.91
CA ARG A 35 24.90 9.94 -23.16
C ARG A 35 23.57 10.31 -22.51
N ARG A 36 22.50 9.54 -22.73
CA ARG A 36 21.18 9.83 -22.17
C ARG A 36 21.19 9.79 -20.64
N LEU A 37 21.97 8.90 -20.04
CA LEU A 37 22.10 8.81 -18.58
C LEU A 37 22.93 9.93 -17.96
N MET A 38 24.04 10.34 -18.58
CA MET A 38 25.04 11.22 -17.94
C MET A 38 25.10 12.62 -18.52
N CYS A 39 24.70 12.79 -19.78
CA CYS A 39 24.90 14.00 -20.57
C CYS A 39 23.74 14.23 -21.54
N SER A 40 22.50 14.15 -21.07
CA SER A 40 21.30 14.23 -21.91
C SER A 40 21.24 15.50 -22.79
N GLY A 41 21.89 16.59 -22.36
CA GLY A 41 22.01 17.84 -23.12
C GLY A 41 22.99 17.80 -24.31
N HIS A 42 23.81 16.75 -24.46
CA HIS A 42 24.70 16.62 -25.62
C HIS A 42 23.90 16.24 -26.87
N LYS A 43 24.15 16.94 -27.98
CA LYS A 43 23.47 16.71 -29.27
C LYS A 43 23.58 15.26 -29.77
N ASP A 44 24.75 14.65 -29.61
CA ASP A 44 25.02 13.30 -30.09
C ASP A 44 25.97 12.54 -29.15
N SER A 45 26.15 11.24 -29.40
CA SER A 45 26.99 10.35 -28.61
C SER A 45 28.46 10.32 -29.05
N LYS A 46 28.91 11.21 -29.95
CA LYS A 46 30.30 11.23 -30.45
C LYS A 46 31.31 11.45 -29.33
N GLY A 47 31.04 12.41 -28.43
CA GLY A 47 31.92 12.69 -27.30
C GLY A 47 32.10 11.47 -26.39
N VAL A 48 31.02 10.72 -26.15
CA VAL A 48 31.04 9.48 -25.37
C VAL A 48 31.80 8.38 -26.10
N ARG A 49 31.56 8.18 -27.40
CA ARG A 49 32.32 7.21 -28.21
C ARG A 49 33.82 7.48 -28.18
N ASN A 50 34.22 8.75 -28.32
CA ASN A 50 35.62 9.16 -28.23
C ASN A 50 36.21 8.88 -26.84
N ALA A 51 35.44 9.13 -25.77
CA ALA A 51 35.86 8.81 -24.42
C ALA A 51 36.03 7.30 -24.20
N CYS A 52 35.13 6.46 -24.72
CA CYS A 52 35.31 5.00 -24.68
C CYS A 52 36.57 4.54 -25.42
N LEU A 53 36.88 5.14 -26.59
CA LEU A 53 38.10 4.80 -27.34
C LEU A 53 39.37 5.24 -26.60
N ASP A 54 39.37 6.44 -26.04
CA ASP A 54 40.47 6.94 -25.21
C ASP A 54 40.66 6.06 -23.97
N LEU A 55 39.59 5.71 -23.24
CA LEU A 55 39.65 4.82 -22.08
C LEU A 55 40.10 3.40 -22.46
N ALA A 56 39.74 2.91 -23.66
CA ALA A 56 40.20 1.62 -24.16
C ALA A 56 41.70 1.61 -24.45
N LYS A 57 42.27 2.73 -24.95
CA LYS A 57 43.73 2.89 -25.10
C LYS A 57 44.47 2.74 -23.77
N HIS A 58 43.83 3.12 -22.67
CA HIS A 58 44.35 2.97 -21.30
C HIS A 58 43.93 1.65 -20.62
N GLY A 59 43.32 0.72 -21.35
CA GLY A 59 42.91 -0.58 -20.82
C GLY A 59 41.79 -0.53 -19.79
N LEU A 60 41.00 0.56 -19.72
CA LEU A 60 39.92 0.74 -18.75
C LEU A 60 38.56 0.25 -19.29
N THR A 61 38.30 0.45 -20.57
CA THR A 61 37.08 -0.02 -21.25
C THR A 61 37.41 -1.02 -22.33
N LEU A 62 36.45 -1.88 -22.65
CA LEU A 62 36.55 -2.84 -23.74
C LEU A 62 35.27 -2.87 -24.58
N SER A 63 35.40 -3.33 -25.82
CA SER A 63 34.26 -3.56 -26.70
C SER A 63 33.62 -4.91 -26.39
N GLU A 64 32.36 -4.90 -25.98
CA GLU A 64 31.60 -6.12 -25.64
C GLU A 64 30.86 -6.70 -26.86
N GLY A 65 30.80 -5.96 -27.97
CA GLY A 65 30.17 -6.39 -29.22
C GLY A 65 29.23 -5.33 -29.75
N HIS A 66 28.13 -5.75 -30.37
CA HIS A 66 27.09 -4.85 -30.88
C HIS A 66 25.72 -5.30 -30.35
N ALA A 67 24.87 -4.32 -30.02
CA ALA A 67 23.46 -4.54 -29.79
C ALA A 67 22.76 -4.89 -31.12
N ARG A 68 21.51 -5.34 -31.00
CA ARG A 68 20.69 -5.76 -32.17
C ARG A 68 20.43 -4.63 -33.16
N ASP A 69 20.44 -3.39 -32.69
CA ASP A 69 20.30 -2.17 -33.49
C ASP A 69 21.63 -1.72 -34.13
N GLY A 70 22.70 -2.51 -33.98
CA GLY A 70 24.03 -2.22 -34.52
C GLY A 70 24.86 -1.27 -33.66
N GLN A 71 24.36 -0.80 -32.51
CA GLN A 71 25.16 0.07 -31.65
C GLN A 71 26.27 -0.72 -30.94
N LYS A 72 27.49 -0.18 -30.98
CA LYS A 72 28.63 -0.77 -30.25
C LYS A 72 28.41 -0.71 -28.75
N LEU A 73 28.61 -1.85 -28.09
CA LEU A 73 28.50 -2.01 -26.65
C LEU A 73 29.87 -1.94 -25.99
N TRP A 74 29.92 -1.25 -24.85
CA TRP A 74 31.13 -1.03 -24.06
C TRP A 74 30.94 -1.59 -22.66
N GLY A 75 32.00 -2.16 -22.11
CA GLY A 75 32.08 -2.62 -20.72
C GLY A 75 33.41 -2.20 -20.08
N LEU A 76 33.56 -2.47 -18.78
CA LEU A 76 34.78 -2.19 -18.03
C LEU A 76 35.70 -3.43 -17.94
N THR A 77 37.00 -3.19 -18.01
CA THR A 77 38.01 -4.17 -17.58
C THR A 77 38.08 -4.20 -16.04
N PRO A 78 38.79 -5.16 -15.41
CA PRO A 78 39.02 -5.11 -13.97
C PRO A 78 39.66 -3.79 -13.50
N LEU A 79 40.60 -3.23 -14.26
CA LEU A 79 41.19 -1.92 -13.97
C LEU A 79 40.17 -0.78 -14.11
N GLY A 80 39.31 -0.86 -15.13
CA GLY A 80 38.20 0.08 -15.32
C GLY A 80 37.19 0.06 -14.18
N ILE A 81 36.94 -1.10 -13.56
CA ILE A 81 36.07 -1.22 -12.39
C ILE A 81 36.65 -0.48 -11.19
N THR A 82 37.97 -0.60 -10.95
CA THR A 82 38.65 0.18 -9.91
C THR A 82 38.52 1.68 -10.17
N ALA A 83 38.76 2.14 -11.39
CA ALA A 83 38.60 3.55 -11.76
C ALA A 83 37.14 4.04 -11.65
N ALA A 84 36.17 3.18 -11.95
CA ALA A 84 34.75 3.50 -11.79
C ALA A 84 34.32 3.55 -10.31
N ALA A 85 34.92 2.74 -9.45
CA ALA A 85 34.71 2.78 -8.00
C ALA A 85 35.11 4.15 -7.43
N GLU A 86 36.27 4.68 -7.85
CA GLU A 86 36.71 6.04 -7.53
C GLU A 86 35.73 7.10 -8.06
N ALA A 87 35.32 6.98 -9.34
CA ALA A 87 34.39 7.93 -9.95
C ALA A 87 33.01 7.97 -9.28
N LEU A 88 32.56 6.85 -8.69
CA LEU A 88 31.29 6.73 -7.97
C LEU A 88 31.44 6.95 -6.45
N GLY A 89 32.66 7.07 -5.94
CA GLY A 89 32.92 7.20 -4.50
C GLY A 89 32.47 5.98 -3.68
N ARG A 90 32.53 4.76 -4.23
CA ARG A 90 32.10 3.53 -3.54
C ARG A 90 33.16 2.41 -3.60
N PRO A 91 33.17 1.47 -2.63
CA PRO A 91 34.11 0.35 -2.62
C PRO A 91 34.04 -0.51 -3.89
N VAL A 92 35.18 -1.04 -4.33
CA VAL A 92 35.26 -1.95 -5.48
C VAL A 92 34.40 -3.22 -5.28
N ALA A 93 34.26 -3.70 -4.05
CA ALA A 93 33.42 -4.85 -3.71
C ALA A 93 31.93 -4.62 -4.05
N ASP A 94 31.48 -3.37 -4.04
CA ASP A 94 30.09 -2.98 -4.31
C ASP A 94 29.83 -2.73 -5.80
N MET A 95 30.88 -2.79 -6.63
CA MET A 95 30.80 -2.61 -8.07
C MET A 95 30.33 -3.85 -8.81
N GLY A 96 30.18 -5.01 -8.17
CA GLY A 96 29.78 -6.25 -8.86
C GLY A 96 30.81 -6.74 -9.90
N GLY A 97 30.42 -7.73 -10.70
CA GLY A 97 31.30 -8.36 -11.70
C GLY A 97 31.22 -7.74 -13.11
N ASN A 98 32.12 -8.17 -13.99
CA ASN A 98 32.11 -7.80 -15.41
C ASN A 98 31.03 -8.60 -16.18
N ALA A 99 30.38 -7.98 -17.15
CA ALA A 99 29.39 -8.61 -18.03
C ALA A 99 30.02 -9.51 -19.13
N ARG A 100 31.07 -10.27 -18.80
CA ARG A 100 31.87 -11.03 -19.79
C ARG A 100 30.97 -11.95 -20.63
N GLY A 101 30.91 -11.69 -21.93
CA GLY A 101 30.24 -12.55 -22.90
C GLY A 101 28.72 -12.36 -23.01
N ALA A 102 28.10 -11.55 -22.15
CA ALA A 102 26.66 -11.27 -22.20
C ALA A 102 26.25 -10.55 -23.51
N ALA A 103 27.17 -9.78 -24.09
CA ALA A 103 26.95 -9.01 -25.30
C ALA A 103 27.15 -9.80 -26.60
N ARG A 104 27.61 -11.06 -26.58
CA ARG A 104 27.72 -11.88 -27.79
C ARG A 104 26.37 -12.10 -28.49
N SER A 105 25.26 -12.01 -27.75
CA SER A 105 23.88 -12.07 -28.26
C SER A 105 23.17 -10.71 -28.30
N GLY A 106 23.93 -9.61 -28.13
CA GLY A 106 23.42 -8.24 -28.06
C GLY A 106 22.80 -7.83 -26.72
N ALA A 107 22.91 -8.67 -25.68
CA ALA A 107 22.47 -8.41 -24.30
C ALA A 107 21.08 -7.76 -24.17
N PRO A 108 20.01 -8.29 -24.82
CA PRO A 108 18.72 -7.60 -24.93
C PRO A 108 18.06 -7.29 -23.58
N HIS A 109 18.24 -8.17 -22.58
CA HIS A 109 17.73 -7.93 -21.22
C HIS A 109 18.48 -6.79 -20.55
N ALA A 110 19.82 -6.81 -20.56
CA ALA A 110 20.63 -5.74 -19.99
C ALA A 110 20.34 -4.39 -20.64
N MET A 111 20.09 -4.35 -21.96
CA MET A 111 19.68 -3.12 -22.63
C MET A 111 18.34 -2.59 -22.11
N ALA A 112 17.35 -3.44 -21.86
CA ALA A 112 16.08 -3.02 -21.27
C ALA A 112 16.21 -2.57 -19.80
N VAL A 113 17.10 -3.20 -19.03
CA VAL A 113 17.47 -2.73 -17.69
C VAL A 113 18.09 -1.33 -17.77
N ASN A 114 19.01 -1.10 -18.70
CA ASN A 114 19.61 0.21 -18.91
C ASN A 114 18.57 1.27 -19.30
N GLU A 115 17.65 0.96 -20.22
CA GLU A 115 16.57 1.88 -20.59
C GLU A 115 15.66 2.20 -19.41
N THR A 116 15.39 1.22 -18.55
CA THR A 116 14.63 1.41 -17.31
C THR A 116 15.36 2.34 -16.35
N VAL A 117 16.66 2.14 -16.12
CA VAL A 117 17.49 3.03 -15.28
C VAL A 117 17.51 4.45 -15.85
N ILE A 118 17.68 4.61 -17.16
CA ILE A 118 17.67 5.92 -17.83
C ILE A 118 16.32 6.62 -17.64
N ALA A 119 15.22 5.92 -17.89
CA ALA A 119 13.87 6.47 -17.81
C ALA A 119 13.50 6.84 -16.36
N LEU A 120 13.89 6.01 -15.38
CA LEU A 120 13.64 6.29 -13.97
C LEU A 120 14.55 7.39 -13.41
N THR A 121 15.77 7.55 -13.92
CA THR A 121 16.68 8.63 -13.49
C THR A 121 16.27 9.97 -14.07
N GLY A 122 15.86 10.01 -15.35
CA GLY A 122 15.38 11.23 -15.98
C GLY A 122 16.40 12.38 -15.94
N THR A 123 17.68 12.10 -16.19
CA THR A 123 18.77 13.06 -16.05
C THR A 123 18.51 14.33 -16.86
N GLN A 124 18.40 15.46 -16.17
CA GLN A 124 18.13 16.74 -16.79
C GLN A 124 19.40 17.32 -17.44
N PRO A 125 19.28 17.96 -18.61
CA PRO A 125 20.41 18.63 -19.23
C PRO A 125 20.87 19.79 -18.37
N VAL A 126 22.15 19.80 -17.98
CA VAL A 126 22.74 20.95 -17.28
C VAL A 126 22.73 22.16 -18.23
N PRO A 127 22.14 23.30 -17.85
CA PRO A 127 22.20 24.51 -18.65
C PRO A 127 23.65 24.93 -18.86
N THR A 128 24.13 24.87 -20.10
CA THR A 128 25.45 25.38 -20.45
C THR A 128 25.30 26.79 -21.01
N ARG A 129 26.14 27.73 -20.58
CA ARG A 129 26.21 29.05 -21.22
C ARG A 129 26.61 28.84 -22.69
N PRO A 130 25.95 29.50 -23.66
CA PRO A 130 26.33 29.38 -25.06
C PRO A 130 27.80 29.77 -25.21
N ILE A 131 28.63 28.82 -25.66
CA ILE A 131 29.99 29.15 -26.09
C ILE A 131 29.83 29.85 -27.43
N ALA A 132 30.09 31.16 -27.48
CA ALA A 132 30.17 31.91 -28.72
C ALA A 132 31.21 31.22 -29.62
N ARG A 133 30.74 30.49 -30.64
CA ARG A 133 31.64 30.02 -31.68
C ARG A 133 32.04 31.25 -32.48
N THR A 134 33.31 31.59 -32.43
CA THR A 134 33.92 32.49 -33.42
C THR A 134 33.74 31.84 -34.78
N THR A 135 32.72 32.28 -35.50
CA THR A 135 32.61 32.04 -36.93
C THR A 135 33.85 32.66 -37.57
N PRO A 136 34.63 31.91 -38.38
CA PRO A 136 35.66 32.52 -39.19
C PRO A 136 34.98 33.55 -40.09
N THR A 137 35.38 34.82 -39.98
CA THR A 137 35.03 35.86 -40.94
C THR A 137 35.42 35.34 -42.33
N PRO A 138 34.48 35.19 -43.28
CA PRO A 138 34.86 34.81 -44.63
C PRO A 138 35.71 35.94 -45.21
N ALA A 139 36.86 35.58 -45.78
CA ALA A 139 37.73 36.53 -46.44
C ALA A 139 36.95 37.21 -47.60
N PRO A 140 37.07 38.53 -47.77
CA PRO A 140 36.42 39.24 -48.86
C PRO A 140 37.06 38.81 -50.19
N GLY A 141 36.27 38.19 -51.08
CA GLY A 141 36.70 38.00 -52.48
C GLY A 141 36.40 36.65 -53.15
N MET A 142 35.67 35.71 -52.54
CA MET A 142 35.24 34.51 -53.29
C MET A 142 33.80 34.67 -53.81
N PRO A 143 33.55 34.42 -55.12
CA PRO A 143 32.21 34.47 -55.68
C PRO A 143 31.36 33.32 -55.11
N ALA A 144 30.12 33.65 -54.76
CA ALA A 144 29.13 32.70 -54.27
C ALA A 144 28.75 31.72 -55.39
N GLU A 145 29.23 30.48 -55.28
CA GLU A 145 28.79 29.38 -56.13
C GLU A 145 27.38 28.96 -55.71
N ALA A 146 26.45 29.04 -56.65
CA ALA A 146 25.04 28.73 -56.45
C ALA A 146 24.86 27.24 -56.14
N ALA A 147 24.55 26.92 -54.88
CA ALA A 147 24.16 25.58 -54.47
C ALA A 147 22.79 25.22 -55.10
N ALA A 148 22.79 24.13 -55.86
CA ALA A 148 21.60 23.47 -56.42
C ALA A 148 20.55 23.12 -55.33
N PRO A 149 19.26 23.01 -55.68
CA PRO A 149 18.20 22.78 -54.70
C PRO A 149 18.34 21.38 -54.09
N ALA A 150 18.63 21.33 -52.79
CA ALA A 150 18.59 20.11 -52.01
C ALA A 150 17.17 19.56 -52.00
N ALA A 151 17.05 18.29 -52.39
CA ALA A 151 15.85 17.49 -52.25
C ALA A 151 15.30 17.58 -50.82
N SER A 152 13.97 17.72 -50.74
CA SER A 152 13.11 17.63 -49.56
C SER A 152 13.72 16.86 -48.40
N ALA A 153 14.40 17.58 -47.50
CA ALA A 153 14.69 17.09 -46.18
C ALA A 153 13.36 17.01 -45.42
N ALA A 154 13.00 15.80 -44.97
CA ALA A 154 11.95 15.62 -43.98
C ALA A 154 12.21 16.57 -42.80
N PRO A 155 11.15 17.13 -42.18
CA PRO A 155 11.32 18.08 -41.10
C PRO A 155 12.16 17.43 -39.99
N ALA A 156 13.26 18.10 -39.64
CA ALA A 156 14.06 17.73 -38.48
C ALA A 156 13.13 17.61 -37.26
N PRO A 157 13.26 16.57 -36.43
CA PRO A 157 12.46 16.46 -35.22
C PRO A 157 12.70 17.70 -34.34
N PRO A 158 11.67 18.20 -33.64
CA PRO A 158 11.80 19.42 -32.85
C PRO A 158 12.95 19.30 -31.85
N VAL A 159 13.74 20.37 -31.78
CA VAL A 159 14.78 20.56 -30.79
C VAL A 159 14.13 20.52 -29.40
N GLY A 160 14.58 19.59 -28.55
CA GLY A 160 14.22 19.54 -27.15
C GLY A 160 13.02 18.66 -26.82
N LEU A 161 13.15 17.34 -26.99
CA LEU A 161 12.38 16.41 -26.15
C LEU A 161 12.80 16.67 -24.70
N VAL A 162 11.92 17.32 -23.94
CA VAL A 162 12.09 17.50 -22.50
C VAL A 162 12.10 16.11 -21.90
N VAL A 163 13.26 15.63 -21.47
CA VAL A 163 13.36 14.38 -20.72
C VAL A 163 12.60 14.60 -19.41
N PRO A 164 11.58 13.79 -19.08
CA PRO A 164 10.88 13.94 -17.82
C PRO A 164 11.86 13.80 -16.64
N ALA A 165 11.70 14.63 -15.61
CA ALA A 165 12.50 14.52 -14.40
C ALA A 165 12.23 13.17 -13.70
N GLY A 166 13.28 12.59 -13.14
CA GLY A 166 13.22 11.30 -12.45
C GLY A 166 13.84 11.32 -11.07
N PHE A 167 14.21 10.13 -10.60
CA PHE A 167 14.69 9.86 -9.26
C PHE A 167 16.20 9.65 -9.23
N GLY A 168 16.84 10.32 -8.28
CA GLY A 168 18.25 10.12 -7.97
C GLY A 168 19.21 10.41 -9.10
N SER A 169 20.39 9.83 -9.00
CA SER A 169 21.48 9.97 -9.97
C SER A 169 22.01 8.59 -10.35
N VAL A 170 22.98 8.52 -11.27
CA VAL A 170 23.65 7.24 -11.59
C VAL A 170 24.21 6.54 -10.34
N ALA A 171 24.72 7.30 -9.36
CA ALA A 171 25.29 6.74 -8.13
C ALA A 171 24.24 6.12 -7.21
N SER A 172 22.96 6.50 -7.36
CA SER A 172 21.83 5.95 -6.63
C SER A 172 21.47 4.51 -7.06
N TRP A 173 22.09 4.00 -8.13
CA TRP A 173 21.76 2.71 -8.72
C TRP A 173 22.83 1.63 -8.48
N ALA A 174 22.34 0.41 -8.29
CA ALA A 174 23.10 -0.83 -8.44
C ALA A 174 22.32 -1.79 -9.34
N THR A 175 23.01 -2.50 -10.23
CA THR A 175 22.40 -3.52 -11.10
C THR A 175 22.86 -4.92 -10.71
N GLU A 176 22.05 -5.92 -11.03
CA GLU A 176 22.31 -7.34 -10.75
C GLU A 176 22.59 -7.64 -9.26
N VAL A 177 21.81 -7.04 -8.37
CA VAL A 177 22.02 -7.15 -6.91
C VAL A 177 21.58 -8.54 -6.43
N VAL A 178 22.51 -9.31 -5.88
CA VAL A 178 22.25 -10.67 -5.38
C VAL A 178 21.85 -10.63 -3.91
N HIS A 179 20.67 -11.15 -3.61
CA HIS A 179 20.15 -11.34 -2.26
C HIS A 179 20.31 -12.81 -1.86
N ASN A 180 21.36 -13.08 -1.08
CA ASN A 180 21.66 -14.43 -0.63
C ASN A 180 20.77 -14.81 0.56
N LEU A 181 20.12 -15.97 0.49
CA LEU A 181 19.48 -16.56 1.64
C LEU A 181 20.54 -17.22 2.56
N PRO A 182 20.35 -17.19 3.89
CA PRO A 182 21.21 -17.92 4.80
C PRO A 182 21.18 -19.42 4.50
N GLY A 183 22.33 -20.07 4.65
CA GLY A 183 22.46 -21.51 4.47
C GLY A 183 23.91 -21.96 4.43
N THR A 184 24.15 -23.22 4.77
CA THR A 184 25.51 -23.82 4.78
C THR A 184 25.88 -24.47 3.44
N SER A 185 24.95 -24.57 2.49
CA SER A 185 25.19 -25.16 1.17
C SER A 185 26.12 -24.30 0.29
N ARG A 186 26.95 -24.94 -0.55
CA ARG A 186 27.73 -24.28 -1.63
C ARG A 186 26.84 -23.61 -2.68
N THR A 187 25.60 -24.05 -2.84
CA THR A 187 24.58 -23.45 -3.71
C THR A 187 23.50 -22.80 -2.86
N ARG A 188 23.82 -21.65 -2.26
CA ARG A 188 22.82 -20.91 -1.48
C ARG A 188 21.70 -20.44 -2.41
N PRO A 189 20.43 -20.71 -2.07
CA PRO A 189 19.33 -20.12 -2.83
C PRO A 189 19.43 -18.60 -2.72
N SER A 190 19.19 -17.91 -3.83
CA SER A 190 19.30 -16.46 -3.91
C SER A 190 18.25 -15.93 -4.88
N VAL A 191 17.93 -14.65 -4.71
CA VAL A 191 17.19 -13.89 -5.69
C VAL A 191 18.06 -12.75 -6.19
N ARG A 192 18.15 -12.58 -7.50
CA ARG A 192 18.92 -11.49 -8.12
C ARG A 192 17.93 -10.47 -8.63
N THR A 193 18.06 -9.24 -8.15
CA THR A 193 17.30 -8.09 -8.63
C THR A 193 18.01 -7.47 -9.81
N ASP A 194 17.27 -7.15 -10.88
CA ASP A 194 17.84 -6.54 -12.08
C ASP A 194 18.46 -5.17 -11.77
N ALA A 195 17.75 -4.33 -11.01
CA ALA A 195 18.27 -3.06 -10.52
C ALA A 195 17.70 -2.67 -9.15
N VAL A 196 18.46 -1.89 -8.39
CA VAL A 196 18.04 -1.33 -7.11
C VAL A 196 18.35 0.15 -7.11
N LEU A 197 17.32 0.96 -6.83
CA LEU A 197 17.41 2.40 -6.65
C LEU A 197 17.40 2.75 -5.16
N ARG A 198 18.38 3.55 -4.75
CA ARG A 198 18.46 4.17 -3.42
C ARG A 198 18.49 5.68 -3.57
N ALA A 199 17.33 6.31 -3.50
CA ALA A 199 17.16 7.76 -3.62
C ALA A 199 16.42 8.33 -2.40
N PRO A 200 17.03 8.31 -1.20
CA PRO A 200 16.42 8.87 0.00
C PRO A 200 16.06 10.36 -0.14
N GLU A 201 16.80 11.10 -0.97
CA GLU A 201 16.51 12.50 -1.33
C GLU A 201 15.15 12.69 -2.00
N ALA A 202 14.62 11.65 -2.64
CA ALA A 202 13.28 11.63 -3.23
C ALA A 202 12.21 11.07 -2.26
N GLY A 203 12.56 10.83 -0.99
CA GLY A 203 11.68 10.22 0.01
C GLY A 203 11.36 8.75 -0.27
N LEU A 204 12.13 8.08 -1.15
CA LEU A 204 11.88 6.71 -1.54
C LEU A 204 12.57 5.70 -0.61
N PRO A 205 11.90 4.60 -0.22
CA PRO A 205 12.62 3.41 0.25
C PRO A 205 13.49 2.86 -0.89
N ALA A 206 14.38 1.92 -0.56
CA ALA A 206 15.10 1.18 -1.59
C ALA A 206 14.08 0.48 -2.52
N LEU A 207 14.05 0.88 -3.79
CA LEU A 207 13.14 0.34 -4.79
C LEU A 207 13.88 -0.76 -5.57
N LEU A 208 13.42 -1.99 -5.43
CA LEU A 208 13.90 -3.12 -6.22
C LEU A 208 13.13 -3.13 -7.55
N VAL A 209 13.84 -3.30 -8.65
CA VAL A 209 13.28 -3.24 -10.00
C VAL A 209 13.58 -4.55 -10.72
N GLU A 210 12.53 -5.18 -11.22
CA GLU A 210 12.56 -6.31 -12.15
C GLU A 210 12.11 -5.83 -13.53
N VAL A 211 12.85 -6.18 -14.57
CA VAL A 211 12.49 -5.82 -15.94
C VAL A 211 11.98 -7.04 -16.68
N ASP A 212 10.71 -7.04 -17.08
CA ASP A 212 10.14 -8.15 -17.83
C ASP A 212 10.07 -7.83 -19.32
N ARG A 213 11.02 -8.41 -20.06
CA ARG A 213 11.05 -8.41 -21.53
C ARG A 213 9.93 -9.22 -22.19
N CYS A 214 9.05 -9.82 -21.39
CA CYS A 214 7.99 -10.74 -21.80
C CYS A 214 8.52 -11.99 -22.50
N THR A 215 9.72 -12.44 -22.13
CA THR A 215 10.37 -13.63 -22.68
C THR A 215 10.36 -14.82 -21.74
N GLU A 216 10.32 -14.56 -20.43
CA GLU A 216 10.16 -15.61 -19.44
C GLU A 216 8.68 -15.99 -19.26
N ALA A 217 8.41 -17.23 -18.87
CA ALA A 217 7.07 -17.68 -18.55
C ALA A 217 6.53 -16.92 -17.33
N VAL A 218 5.21 -16.70 -17.28
CA VAL A 218 4.58 -15.90 -16.23
C VAL A 218 4.79 -16.53 -14.85
N ASP A 219 4.76 -17.86 -14.76
CA ASP A 219 4.97 -18.58 -13.50
C ASP A 219 6.42 -18.46 -13.00
N VAL A 220 7.39 -18.29 -13.90
CA VAL A 220 8.80 -18.07 -13.53
C VAL A 220 8.97 -16.69 -12.91
N LEU A 221 8.38 -15.66 -13.55
CA LEU A 221 8.34 -14.30 -13.00
C LEU A 221 7.62 -14.27 -11.65
N ALA A 222 6.45 -14.91 -11.54
CA ALA A 222 5.70 -15.02 -10.29
C ALA A 222 6.53 -15.71 -9.19
N GLY A 223 7.23 -16.79 -9.52
CA GLY A 223 8.09 -17.52 -8.60
C GLY A 223 9.27 -16.71 -8.04
N LYS A 224 9.70 -15.62 -8.70
CA LYS A 224 10.69 -14.70 -8.13
C LYS A 224 10.17 -14.03 -6.86
N PHE A 225 8.88 -13.67 -6.80
CA PHE A 225 8.29 -12.99 -5.63
C PHE A 225 8.22 -13.90 -4.41
N ALA A 226 7.99 -15.20 -4.59
CA ALA A 226 8.12 -16.17 -3.51
C ALA A 226 9.54 -16.18 -2.90
N ARG A 227 10.58 -16.05 -3.74
CA ARG A 227 11.98 -15.96 -3.26
C ARG A 227 12.29 -14.64 -2.57
N TYR A 228 11.77 -13.52 -3.09
CA TYR A 228 11.86 -12.23 -2.40
C TYR A 228 11.20 -12.28 -1.02
N HIS A 229 10.00 -12.86 -0.95
CA HIS A 229 9.26 -13.01 0.30
C HIS A 229 10.04 -13.84 1.32
N GLN A 230 10.61 -14.97 0.88
CA GLN A 230 11.51 -15.79 1.69
C GLN A 230 12.71 -14.97 2.20
N TYR A 231 13.35 -14.19 1.32
CA TYR A 231 14.49 -13.35 1.69
C TYR A 231 14.12 -12.26 2.70
N PHE A 232 12.98 -11.59 2.52
CA PHE A 232 12.55 -10.52 3.42
C PHE A 232 12.16 -11.01 4.82
N ARG A 233 11.73 -12.27 4.94
CA ARG A 233 11.42 -12.92 6.22
C ARG A 233 12.65 -13.40 6.98
N VAL A 234 13.82 -13.49 6.33
CA VAL A 234 15.06 -13.89 7.00
C VAL A 234 15.40 -12.90 8.10
N LYS A 235 15.63 -13.41 9.32
CA LYS A 235 16.13 -12.63 10.46
C LYS A 235 17.56 -13.03 10.80
N VAL A 236 18.39 -12.05 11.13
CA VAL A 236 19.74 -12.24 11.66
C VAL A 236 19.83 -11.66 13.07
N LYS A 237 20.83 -12.12 13.83
CA LYS A 237 21.11 -11.55 15.15
C LYS A 237 21.48 -10.08 14.97
N ASP A 238 20.86 -9.21 15.75
CA ASP A 238 21.18 -7.79 15.74
C ASP A 238 22.63 -7.59 16.25
N PRO A 239 23.55 -7.05 15.43
CA PRO A 239 24.92 -6.81 15.86
C PRO A 239 25.04 -5.68 16.87
N THR A 240 24.00 -4.83 17.02
CA THR A 240 24.00 -3.69 17.95
C THR A 240 23.55 -4.05 19.37
N PHE A 241 22.89 -5.20 19.55
CA PHE A 241 22.46 -5.69 20.87
C PHE A 241 23.25 -6.93 21.30
N HIS A 242 24.25 -6.71 22.16
CA HIS A 242 24.94 -7.76 22.90
C HIS A 242 24.18 -8.11 24.20
N THR A 243 22.93 -8.52 24.12
CA THR A 243 22.17 -8.91 25.33
C THR A 243 21.99 -10.42 25.47
N VAL A 244 22.14 -10.87 26.72
CA VAL A 244 22.21 -12.26 27.21
C VAL A 244 20.83 -12.96 27.24
N HIS A 245 19.76 -12.28 26.79
CA HIS A 245 18.42 -12.86 26.71
C HIS A 245 17.80 -12.62 25.33
N GLY A 246 17.84 -13.64 24.47
CA GLY A 246 16.92 -13.82 23.34
C GLY A 246 16.63 -12.59 22.46
N GLY A 247 17.65 -11.83 22.07
CA GLY A 247 17.48 -10.63 21.25
C GLY A 247 16.64 -10.90 20.00
N GLN A 248 15.60 -10.07 19.78
CA GLN A 248 14.76 -10.15 18.59
C GLN A 248 15.64 -9.99 17.34
N GLY A 249 15.65 -10.98 16.45
CA GLY A 249 16.41 -10.88 15.21
C GLY A 249 15.87 -9.76 14.32
N VAL A 250 16.77 -8.96 13.73
CA VAL A 250 16.44 -7.94 12.74
C VAL A 250 16.33 -8.57 11.35
N PRO A 251 15.42 -8.12 10.48
CA PRO A 251 15.35 -8.62 9.11
C PRO A 251 16.67 -8.40 8.36
N LEU A 252 17.22 -9.44 7.74
CA LEU A 252 18.52 -9.40 7.04
C LEU A 252 18.58 -8.28 6.01
N TRP A 253 17.49 -8.06 5.28
CA TRP A 253 17.43 -7.04 4.24
C TRP A 253 17.65 -5.62 4.78
N GLN A 254 17.38 -5.35 6.06
CA GLN A 254 17.63 -4.03 6.67
C GLN A 254 19.12 -3.72 6.79
N SER A 255 19.99 -4.74 6.76
CA SER A 255 21.44 -4.53 6.69
C SER A 255 21.89 -3.99 5.33
N LEU A 256 21.12 -4.27 4.26
CA LEU A 256 21.39 -3.74 2.92
C LEU A 256 20.62 -2.45 2.66
N TYR A 257 19.41 -2.34 3.18
CA TYR A 257 18.49 -1.24 2.94
C TYR A 257 18.08 -0.60 4.27
N PRO A 258 18.76 0.49 4.69
CA PRO A 258 18.44 1.17 5.93
C PRO A 258 16.96 1.59 6.00
N PRO A 259 16.34 1.56 7.19
CA PRO A 259 14.96 1.99 7.36
C PRO A 259 14.77 3.45 6.95
N THR A 260 13.70 3.73 6.19
CA THR A 260 13.35 5.10 5.76
C THR A 260 12.19 5.70 6.56
N GLY A 261 11.85 5.09 7.70
CA GLY A 261 10.64 5.44 8.49
C GLY A 261 9.33 4.90 7.91
N ARG A 262 9.39 4.19 6.77
CA ARG A 262 8.27 3.45 6.20
C ARG A 262 8.27 2.01 6.72
N ASP A 263 7.12 1.58 7.24
CA ASP A 263 6.91 0.19 7.66
C ASP A 263 6.75 -0.74 6.45
N GLY A 264 7.17 -1.99 6.62
CA GLY A 264 6.99 -3.07 5.64
C GLY A 264 8.25 -3.40 4.83
N TYR A 265 8.09 -4.29 3.85
CA TYR A 265 9.19 -4.72 2.98
C TYR A 265 9.56 -3.66 1.93
N PRO A 266 10.81 -3.71 1.42
CA PRO A 266 11.19 -2.92 0.26
C PRO A 266 10.21 -3.14 -0.92
N PRO A 267 9.75 -2.08 -1.59
CA PRO A 267 8.89 -2.21 -2.75
C PRO A 267 9.63 -2.88 -3.93
N ILE A 268 8.87 -3.62 -4.72
CA ILE A 268 9.34 -4.22 -5.97
C ILE A 268 8.52 -3.66 -7.12
N ALA A 269 9.18 -3.01 -8.06
CA ALA A 269 8.58 -2.56 -9.32
C ALA A 269 8.89 -3.55 -10.44
N VAL A 270 7.86 -3.99 -11.16
CA VAL A 270 8.00 -4.72 -12.42
C VAL A 270 7.80 -3.74 -13.57
N VAL A 271 8.84 -3.54 -14.36
CA VAL A 271 8.82 -2.70 -15.55
C VAL A 271 8.70 -3.63 -16.76
N PHE A 272 7.53 -3.64 -17.38
CA PHE A 272 7.28 -4.44 -18.57
C PHE A 272 7.82 -3.71 -19.82
N ASP A 273 8.67 -4.41 -20.58
CA ASP A 273 9.21 -3.97 -21.87
C ASP A 273 8.97 -5.08 -22.91
N PRO A 274 7.73 -5.23 -23.42
CA PRO A 274 7.43 -6.25 -24.41
C PRO A 274 8.19 -6.03 -25.74
N GLY A 275 8.76 -4.84 -25.98
CA GLY A 275 9.18 -4.41 -27.30
C GLY A 275 8.05 -4.60 -28.33
N THR A 276 8.37 -5.20 -29.47
CA THR A 276 7.39 -5.50 -30.53
C THR A 276 6.70 -6.86 -30.38
N ARG A 277 6.90 -7.58 -29.26
CA ARG A 277 6.48 -8.99 -29.12
C ARG A 277 5.02 -9.16 -28.74
N LEU A 278 4.48 -8.25 -27.95
CA LEU A 278 3.12 -8.31 -27.43
C LEU A 278 2.40 -7.01 -27.75
N GLY A 279 1.18 -7.13 -28.29
CA GLY A 279 0.24 -6.02 -28.35
C GLY A 279 -0.30 -5.68 -26.96
N GLU A 280 -0.94 -4.52 -26.85
CA GLU A 280 -1.44 -3.97 -25.58
C GLU A 280 -2.34 -4.95 -24.80
N GLN A 281 -3.28 -5.62 -25.49
CA GLN A 281 -4.18 -6.56 -24.84
C GLN A 281 -3.45 -7.79 -24.29
N ALA A 282 -2.45 -8.31 -25.01
CA ALA A 282 -1.67 -9.45 -24.56
C ALA A 282 -0.78 -9.09 -23.36
N LEU A 283 -0.23 -7.88 -23.34
CA LEU A 283 0.49 -7.35 -22.19
C LEU A 283 -0.42 -7.20 -20.98
N LYS A 284 -1.62 -6.62 -21.16
CA LYS A 284 -2.62 -6.50 -20.09
C LYS A 284 -2.99 -7.87 -19.50
N ASN A 285 -3.23 -8.88 -20.36
CA ASN A 285 -3.53 -10.24 -19.92
C ASN A 285 -2.36 -10.84 -19.11
N ARG A 286 -1.12 -10.61 -19.55
CA ARG A 286 0.08 -11.04 -18.83
C ARG A 286 0.19 -10.37 -17.45
N MET A 287 0.03 -9.05 -17.38
CA MET A 287 0.05 -8.30 -16.12
C MET A 287 -1.02 -8.81 -15.14
N ASN A 288 -2.25 -9.04 -15.61
CA ASN A 288 -3.31 -9.63 -14.79
C ASN A 288 -2.94 -11.02 -14.28
N ARG A 289 -2.34 -11.86 -15.13
CA ARG A 289 -1.90 -13.19 -14.70
C ARG A 289 -0.79 -13.13 -13.65
N VAL A 290 0.18 -12.23 -13.76
CA VAL A 290 1.19 -12.00 -12.71
C VAL A 290 0.51 -11.51 -11.44
N LEU A 291 -0.44 -10.57 -11.53
CA LEU A 291 -1.18 -10.04 -10.38
C LEU A 291 -1.89 -11.16 -9.61
N ASP A 292 -2.57 -12.06 -10.31
CA ASP A 292 -3.28 -13.19 -9.71
C ASP A 292 -2.33 -14.19 -9.05
N LEU A 293 -1.26 -14.59 -9.77
CA LEU A 293 -0.29 -15.57 -9.28
C LEU A 293 0.53 -15.07 -8.08
N THR A 294 0.70 -13.75 -7.95
CA THR A 294 1.49 -13.14 -6.87
C THR A 294 0.64 -12.67 -5.70
N ARG A 295 -0.68 -12.91 -5.72
CA ARG A 295 -1.63 -12.37 -4.74
C ARG A 295 -1.25 -12.65 -3.29
N GLU A 296 -0.75 -13.84 -3.00
CA GLU A 296 -0.32 -14.23 -1.65
C GLU A 296 0.88 -13.41 -1.13
N HIS A 297 1.66 -12.78 -1.99
CA HIS A 297 2.85 -12.03 -1.60
C HIS A 297 2.58 -10.54 -1.36
N TRP A 298 1.58 -9.94 -2.03
CA TRP A 298 1.30 -8.51 -1.94
C TRP A 298 0.00 -8.17 -1.21
N ALA A 299 -0.94 -9.12 -1.07
CA ALA A 299 -2.20 -8.86 -0.41
C ALA A 299 -2.00 -8.67 1.11
N GLY A 300 -2.57 -7.60 1.65
CA GLY A 300 -2.64 -7.41 3.09
C GLY A 300 -3.58 -8.42 3.75
N THR A 301 -3.32 -8.75 5.01
CA THR A 301 -4.20 -9.62 5.81
C THR A 301 -5.27 -8.77 6.49
N TYR A 302 -6.54 -9.09 6.28
CA TYR A 302 -7.64 -8.36 6.94
C TYR A 302 -7.68 -8.69 8.44
N LYS A 303 -7.70 -7.65 9.26
CA LYS A 303 -7.93 -7.70 10.70
C LYS A 303 -9.30 -7.09 10.98
N GLY A 304 -10.29 -7.95 11.17
CA GLY A 304 -11.63 -7.55 11.56
C GLY A 304 -11.70 -7.25 13.06
N SER A 305 -12.37 -6.17 13.40
CA SER A 305 -12.80 -5.82 14.75
C SER A 305 -14.33 -5.92 14.77
N GLY A 306 -14.85 -7.09 15.12
CA GLY A 306 -16.28 -7.29 15.32
C GLY A 306 -16.52 -8.22 16.50
N ALA A 307 -17.31 -7.78 17.46
CA ALA A 307 -17.96 -8.70 18.38
C ALA A 307 -18.95 -9.55 17.59
N TYR A 308 -19.09 -10.83 17.94
CA TYR A 308 -20.06 -11.73 17.34
C TYR A 308 -21.46 -11.08 17.38
N GLY A 309 -22.05 -10.80 16.20
CA GLY A 309 -23.42 -10.25 16.09
C GLY A 309 -23.57 -8.76 15.73
N SER A 310 -22.51 -7.99 15.49
CA SER A 310 -22.65 -6.62 14.95
C SER A 310 -22.76 -6.60 13.42
N GLU A 311 -23.79 -5.96 12.87
CA GLU A 311 -24.07 -5.86 11.42
C GLU A 311 -22.98 -5.16 10.57
N ARG A 312 -21.97 -4.53 11.20
CA ARG A 312 -20.82 -3.93 10.48
C ARG A 312 -19.50 -4.43 11.06
N SER A 313 -18.91 -5.41 10.38
CA SER A 313 -17.47 -5.71 10.50
C SER A 313 -16.69 -4.50 10.00
N ASP A 314 -16.11 -3.71 10.90
CA ASP A 314 -15.05 -2.74 10.57
C ASP A 314 -13.69 -3.39 10.84
N GLY A 315 -12.67 -2.93 10.14
CA GLY A 315 -11.34 -3.51 10.24
C GLY A 315 -10.31 -2.75 9.43
N TYR A 316 -9.11 -3.31 9.39
CA TYR A 316 -7.99 -2.79 8.61
C TYR A 316 -7.22 -3.92 7.96
N TYR A 317 -6.35 -3.57 7.02
CA TYR A 317 -5.41 -4.52 6.43
C TYR A 317 -4.03 -4.34 7.05
N GLU A 318 -3.43 -5.45 7.45
CA GLU A 318 -2.04 -5.51 7.90
C GLU A 318 -1.15 -5.89 6.71
N TYR A 319 -0.12 -5.08 6.48
CA TYR A 319 0.82 -5.23 5.35
C TYR A 319 2.25 -5.53 5.79
N GLY A 320 2.49 -5.84 7.07
CA GLY A 320 3.84 -6.03 7.62
C GLY A 320 4.63 -7.19 6.99
N ASP A 321 3.91 -8.14 6.40
CA ASP A 321 4.45 -9.32 5.70
C ASP A 321 4.05 -9.32 4.20
N ALA A 322 3.60 -8.18 3.68
CA ALA A 322 3.22 -8.02 2.27
C ALA A 322 4.28 -7.22 1.51
N ILE A 323 4.65 -7.67 0.32
CA ILE A 323 5.53 -6.96 -0.60
C ILE A 323 4.73 -5.84 -1.29
N PRO A 324 5.16 -4.58 -1.23
CA PRO A 324 4.61 -3.54 -2.08
C PRO A 324 4.99 -3.80 -3.55
N LEU A 325 4.14 -4.52 -4.28
CA LEU A 325 4.37 -4.89 -5.67
C LEU A 325 3.72 -3.86 -6.62
N LEU A 326 4.53 -3.23 -7.47
CA LEU A 326 4.08 -2.22 -8.43
C LEU A 326 4.33 -2.69 -9.86
N PHE A 327 3.41 -2.39 -10.76
CA PHE A 327 3.55 -2.61 -12.20
C PHE A 327 3.59 -1.29 -12.95
N THR A 328 4.39 -1.27 -14.01
CA THR A 328 4.41 -0.19 -15.01
C THR A 328 5.00 -0.70 -16.32
N THR A 329 5.00 0.12 -17.37
CA THR A 329 5.66 -0.20 -18.64
C THR A 329 6.79 0.79 -18.90
N LEU A 330 7.84 0.33 -19.57
CA LEU A 330 8.96 1.20 -19.95
C LEU A 330 8.46 2.40 -20.78
N ASP A 331 7.54 2.15 -21.71
CA ASP A 331 6.93 3.17 -22.56
C ASP A 331 6.20 4.26 -21.75
N ARG A 332 5.43 3.89 -20.71
CA ARG A 332 4.74 4.86 -19.84
C ARG A 332 5.73 5.75 -19.09
N ILE A 333 6.80 5.17 -18.55
CA ILE A 333 7.83 5.93 -17.84
C ILE A 333 8.55 6.86 -18.81
N GLN A 334 8.93 6.38 -20.00
CA GLN A 334 9.63 7.19 -20.99
C GLN A 334 8.79 8.36 -21.50
N HIS A 335 7.47 8.16 -21.66
CA HIS A 335 6.56 9.19 -22.17
C HIS A 335 6.19 10.23 -21.11
N SER A 336 5.70 9.78 -19.95
CA SER A 336 5.13 10.68 -18.93
C SER A 336 6.11 11.02 -17.80
N GLY A 337 7.18 10.26 -17.67
CA GLY A 337 8.11 10.35 -16.56
C GLY A 337 7.70 9.50 -15.35
N PRO A 338 8.66 9.13 -14.50
CA PRO A 338 8.41 8.28 -13.33
C PRO A 338 7.71 9.01 -12.18
N LEU A 339 7.63 10.34 -12.21
CA LEU A 339 6.91 11.16 -11.23
C LEU A 339 5.40 11.27 -11.52
N ALA A 340 4.96 10.87 -12.72
CA ALA A 340 3.56 10.90 -13.11
C ALA A 340 2.76 9.71 -12.56
N GLU A 341 1.46 9.69 -12.83
CA GLU A 341 0.55 8.60 -12.50
C GLU A 341 0.76 7.39 -13.44
N VAL A 342 1.93 6.74 -13.32
CA VAL A 342 2.35 5.61 -14.17
C VAL A 342 2.56 4.33 -13.37
N TRP A 343 2.22 4.32 -12.08
CA TRP A 343 2.43 3.18 -11.19
C TRP A 343 1.12 2.52 -10.83
N TRP A 344 1.02 1.22 -11.09
CA TRP A 344 -0.11 0.41 -10.65
C TRP A 344 0.31 -0.45 -9.46
N ARG A 345 -0.13 -0.08 -8.25
CA ARG A 345 0.09 -0.92 -7.06
C ARG A 345 -0.84 -2.14 -7.11
N CYS A 346 -0.29 -3.35 -7.00
CA CYS A 346 -1.11 -4.55 -6.87
C CYS A 346 -2.01 -4.45 -5.63
N GLY A 347 -3.32 -4.63 -5.83
CA GLY A 347 -4.35 -4.42 -4.81
C GLY A 347 -5.01 -3.03 -4.83
N HIS A 348 -4.45 -2.06 -5.56
CA HIS A 348 -5.08 -0.78 -5.83
C HIS A 348 -5.91 -0.83 -7.13
N ARG A 349 -6.65 0.24 -7.41
CA ARG A 349 -7.67 0.28 -8.49
C ARG A 349 -7.37 1.24 -9.62
N ARG A 350 -6.29 2.02 -9.53
CA ARG A 350 -5.94 3.07 -10.49
C ARG A 350 -4.43 3.17 -10.62
N TRP A 351 -4.01 3.88 -11.66
CA TRP A 351 -2.66 4.37 -11.81
C TRP A 351 -2.44 5.55 -10.87
N GLU A 352 -1.28 5.60 -10.24
CA GLU A 352 -0.96 6.53 -9.17
C GLU A 352 0.48 7.03 -9.31
N THR A 353 0.81 8.12 -8.62
CA THR A 353 2.21 8.51 -8.42
C THR A 353 2.93 7.44 -7.60
N LEU A 354 4.26 7.36 -7.69
CA LEU A 354 5.00 6.35 -6.92
C LEU A 354 4.75 6.51 -5.41
N THR A 355 4.70 7.74 -4.91
CA THR A 355 4.45 8.03 -3.49
C THR A 355 3.09 7.51 -3.03
N ASP A 356 2.04 7.78 -3.80
CA ASP A 356 0.67 7.34 -3.49
C ASP A 356 0.53 5.83 -3.62
N ALA A 357 1.13 5.24 -4.66
CA ALA A 357 1.11 3.79 -4.90
C ALA A 357 1.80 3.00 -3.78
N LEU A 358 2.76 3.60 -3.09
CA LEU A 358 3.41 2.98 -1.95
C LEU A 358 2.53 3.05 -0.69
N ASP A 359 1.62 4.03 -0.56
CA ASP A 359 0.79 4.22 0.64
C ASP A 359 -0.24 3.10 0.85
N ASN A 360 -0.59 2.85 2.11
CA ASN A 360 -1.57 1.84 2.50
C ASN A 360 -2.80 2.51 3.12
N PRO A 361 -3.76 3.01 2.32
CA PRO A 361 -4.84 3.87 2.81
C PRO A 361 -5.85 3.18 3.74
N ARG A 362 -5.79 1.84 3.86
CA ARG A 362 -6.68 1.03 4.71
C ARG A 362 -5.95 0.29 5.83
N ASP A 363 -4.79 0.80 6.22
CA ASP A 363 -3.98 0.22 7.28
C ASP A 363 -4.52 0.53 8.70
N ALA A 364 -3.78 0.06 9.72
CA ALA A 364 -4.09 0.29 11.12
C ALA A 364 -4.15 1.78 11.49
N ARG A 365 -3.37 2.66 10.83
CA ARG A 365 -3.40 4.11 11.10
C ARG A 365 -4.72 4.71 10.63
N ALA A 366 -5.17 4.34 9.43
CA ALA A 366 -6.45 4.77 8.91
C ALA A 366 -7.62 4.28 9.77
N TRP A 367 -7.55 3.04 10.28
CA TRP A 367 -8.57 2.52 11.19
C TRP A 367 -8.56 3.20 12.55
N ARG A 368 -7.39 3.44 13.16
CA ARG A 368 -7.28 4.18 14.43
C ARG A 368 -7.92 5.57 14.34
N ARG A 369 -7.69 6.31 13.24
CA ARG A 369 -8.36 7.60 13.01
C ARG A 369 -9.89 7.49 13.00
N ARG A 370 -10.44 6.52 12.26
CA ARG A 370 -11.90 6.28 12.22
C ARG A 370 -12.44 5.85 13.58
N ASP A 371 -11.67 5.07 14.33
CA ASP A 371 -12.06 4.61 15.66
C ASP A 371 -12.10 5.75 16.68
N GLU A 372 -11.09 6.62 16.67
CA GLU A 372 -11.06 7.85 17.47
C GLU A 372 -12.23 8.79 17.12
N GLU A 373 -12.54 8.96 15.83
CA GLU A 373 -13.71 9.73 15.38
C GLU A 373 -15.02 9.14 15.89
N ARG A 374 -15.18 7.82 15.85
CA ARG A 374 -16.35 7.14 16.44
C ARG A 374 -16.43 7.34 17.94
N HIS A 375 -15.33 7.19 18.66
CA HIS A 375 -15.28 7.41 20.11
C HIS A 375 -15.65 8.85 20.46
N LYS A 376 -15.12 9.85 19.74
CA LYS A 376 -15.49 11.26 19.90
C LYS A 376 -16.99 11.50 19.63
N ALA A 377 -17.52 10.91 18.56
CA ALA A 377 -18.93 11.04 18.22
C ALA A 377 -19.85 10.40 19.28
N GLN A 378 -19.45 9.25 19.83
CA GLN A 378 -20.17 8.56 20.90
C GLN A 378 -20.15 9.39 22.20
N GLN A 379 -18.98 9.89 22.61
CA GLN A 379 -18.85 10.77 23.77
C GLN A 379 -19.69 12.05 23.62
N ALA A 380 -19.74 12.63 22.42
CA ALA A 380 -20.59 13.80 22.14
C ALA A 380 -22.09 13.47 22.21
N ARG A 381 -22.51 12.27 21.78
CA ARG A 381 -23.90 11.81 21.95
C ARG A 381 -24.24 11.60 23.42
N GLU A 382 -23.38 10.95 24.18
CA GLU A 382 -23.56 10.74 25.62
C GLU A 382 -23.52 12.04 26.42
N ALA A 383 -22.68 13.00 26.03
CA ALA A 383 -22.67 14.34 26.60
C ALA A 383 -24.02 15.06 26.37
N ARG A 384 -24.51 15.08 25.12
CA ARG A 384 -25.84 15.63 24.79
C ARG A 384 -26.97 14.95 25.57
N GLN A 385 -26.98 13.62 25.64
CA GLN A 385 -27.99 12.89 26.41
C GLN A 385 -27.90 13.19 27.91
N ARG A 386 -26.69 13.42 28.45
CA ARG A 386 -26.52 13.84 29.85
C ARG A 386 -27.01 15.27 30.08
N GLU A 387 -26.76 16.18 29.16
CA GLU A 387 -27.27 17.55 29.20
C GLU A 387 -28.81 17.56 29.11
N GLU A 388 -29.40 16.81 28.18
CA GLU A 388 -30.86 16.65 28.07
C GLU A 388 -31.46 16.06 29.35
N ARG A 389 -30.83 15.03 29.95
CA ARG A 389 -31.28 14.46 31.23
C ARG A 389 -31.15 15.44 32.40
N ARG A 390 -30.11 16.28 32.41
CA ARG A 390 -29.93 17.33 33.44
C ARG A 390 -30.98 18.42 33.28
N ALA A 391 -31.19 18.94 32.07
CA ALA A 391 -32.23 19.91 31.77
C ALA A 391 -33.62 19.39 32.16
N ALA A 392 -33.94 18.14 31.82
CA ALA A 392 -35.20 17.52 32.21
C ALA A 392 -35.33 17.32 33.73
N ALA A 393 -34.23 17.09 34.46
CA ALA A 393 -34.24 17.01 35.91
C ALA A 393 -34.46 18.38 36.57
N ASP A 394 -33.82 19.44 36.05
CA ASP A 394 -33.97 20.81 36.55
C ASP A 394 -35.40 21.33 36.30
N GLU A 395 -35.98 21.09 35.12
CA GLU A 395 -37.41 21.38 34.83
C GLU A 395 -38.38 20.60 35.74
N GLY A 396 -37.96 19.44 36.25
CA GLY A 396 -38.73 18.62 37.17
C GLY A 396 -38.78 19.17 38.61
N TRP A 397 -37.82 19.99 39.02
CA TRP A 397 -37.77 20.62 40.35
C TRP A 397 -38.57 21.92 40.43
N ASP A 398 -38.72 22.65 39.32
CA ASP A 398 -39.47 23.92 39.25
C ASP A 398 -40.98 23.76 39.01
N ARG A 399 -41.48 22.52 38.86
CA ARG A 399 -42.93 22.28 38.87
C ARG A 399 -43.48 22.34 40.30
N PRO A 400 -44.43 23.25 40.60
CA PRO A 400 -45.13 23.21 41.88
C PRO A 400 -45.76 21.83 42.03
N ARG A 401 -45.43 21.10 43.11
CA ARG A 401 -46.20 19.92 43.50
C ARG A 401 -47.62 20.38 43.79
N VAL A 402 -48.50 20.20 42.81
CA VAL A 402 -49.94 20.37 43.02
C VAL A 402 -50.34 19.31 44.05
N PRO A 403 -50.85 19.68 45.24
CA PRO A 403 -51.35 18.69 46.18
C PRO A 403 -52.45 17.89 45.49
N ALA A 404 -52.31 16.57 45.48
CA ALA A 404 -53.30 15.66 44.91
C ALA A 404 -54.67 15.99 45.53
N GLN A 405 -55.63 16.36 44.69
CA GLN A 405 -57.03 16.49 45.10
C GLN A 405 -57.53 15.10 45.53
N PRO A 406 -58.19 14.96 46.69
CA PRO A 406 -58.74 13.69 47.12
C PRO A 406 -59.82 13.24 46.13
N GLU A 407 -59.68 12.00 45.66
CA GLU A 407 -60.66 11.31 44.83
C GLU A 407 -62.00 11.22 45.59
N PRO A 408 -63.16 11.51 44.96
CA PRO A 408 -64.44 11.36 45.64
C PRO A 408 -64.71 9.88 45.94
N GLU A 409 -65.02 9.58 47.21
CA GLU A 409 -65.37 8.22 47.64
C GLU A 409 -66.53 7.65 46.80
N PRO A 410 -66.44 6.41 46.31
CA PRO A 410 -67.53 5.78 45.57
C PRO A 410 -68.78 5.64 46.45
N PRO A 411 -69.99 5.74 45.88
CA PRO A 411 -71.24 5.63 46.63
C PRO A 411 -71.32 4.27 47.31
N ARG A 412 -71.55 4.27 48.63
CA ARG A 412 -71.68 3.05 49.44
C ARG A 412 -72.85 2.21 48.91
N ALA A 413 -72.59 0.95 48.59
CA ALA A 413 -73.59 0.04 48.07
C ALA A 413 -74.74 -0.18 49.09
N PRO A 414 -76.00 -0.28 48.65
CA PRO A 414 -77.12 -0.60 49.52
C PRO A 414 -77.10 -2.09 49.93
N CYS A 415 -77.77 -2.39 51.05
CA CYS A 415 -78.00 -3.73 51.56
C CYS A 415 -78.71 -4.61 50.51
N GLN A 416 -78.16 -5.78 50.23
CA GLN A 416 -78.70 -6.69 49.21
C GLN A 416 -80.08 -7.25 49.57
N THR A 417 -80.42 -7.34 50.86
CA THR A 417 -81.71 -7.90 51.30
C THR A 417 -82.85 -6.87 51.35
N CYS A 418 -82.61 -5.64 51.80
CA CYS A 418 -83.67 -4.64 52.00
C CYS A 418 -83.47 -3.32 51.23
N GLY A 419 -82.35 -3.14 50.54
CA GLY A 419 -82.04 -1.90 49.80
C GLY A 419 -81.62 -0.70 50.68
N GLY A 420 -81.62 -0.84 52.01
CA GLY A 420 -81.21 0.22 52.95
C GLY A 420 -79.69 0.39 53.05
N PRO A 421 -79.18 1.46 53.71
CA PRO A 421 -77.74 1.66 53.90
C PRO A 421 -77.11 0.52 54.75
N LEU A 422 -75.88 0.12 54.41
CA LEU A 422 -75.15 -0.92 55.15
C LEU A 422 -74.73 -0.46 56.56
N GLY A 423 -74.62 0.86 56.78
CA GLY A 423 -74.44 1.46 58.10
C GLY A 423 -75.81 1.67 58.76
N GLY A 424 -75.98 1.15 59.98
CA GLY A 424 -77.22 1.30 60.73
C GLY A 424 -77.54 2.77 61.03
N LEU A 425 -78.83 3.09 61.15
CA LEU A 425 -79.28 4.34 61.74
C LEU A 425 -78.96 4.30 63.25
N GLY A 426 -77.71 4.63 63.59
CA GLY A 426 -77.32 5.16 64.90
C GLY A 426 -77.33 4.24 66.12
N ASN A 427 -77.50 2.93 66.02
CA ASN A 427 -77.34 2.01 67.16
C ASN A 427 -76.63 0.72 66.72
N ASP A 428 -75.33 0.63 66.96
CA ASP A 428 -74.57 -0.62 66.84
C ASP A 428 -75.00 -1.57 67.97
N ASP A 429 -75.99 -2.42 67.70
CA ASP A 429 -76.36 -3.50 68.62
C ASP A 429 -75.19 -4.51 68.70
N PRO A 430 -74.52 -4.67 69.86
CA PRO A 430 -73.38 -5.58 70.02
C PRO A 430 -73.77 -7.05 69.81
N SER A 431 -75.06 -7.35 69.67
CA SER A 431 -75.60 -8.68 69.43
C SER A 431 -75.70 -9.04 67.94
N ALA A 432 -75.43 -8.09 67.02
CA ALA A 432 -75.48 -8.33 65.58
C ALA A 432 -74.25 -9.11 65.07
N PRO A 433 -74.40 -10.03 64.10
CA PRO A 433 -73.26 -10.68 63.46
C PRO A 433 -72.31 -9.67 62.81
N PRO A 434 -71.00 -9.99 62.69
CA PRO A 434 -69.99 -9.11 62.10
C PRO A 434 -70.40 -8.58 60.72
N PRO A 435 -69.96 -7.38 60.34
CA PRO A 435 -70.24 -6.83 59.02
C PRO A 435 -69.69 -7.71 57.90
N ASP A 436 -70.57 -8.14 57.00
CA ASP A 436 -70.26 -8.96 55.82
C ASP A 436 -70.08 -8.14 54.54
N GLY A 437 -70.24 -6.81 54.63
CA GLY A 437 -70.18 -5.88 53.51
C GLY A 437 -71.33 -6.00 52.50
N ARG A 438 -72.37 -6.81 52.80
CA ARG A 438 -73.48 -7.09 51.87
C ARG A 438 -74.85 -6.80 52.47
N ASN A 439 -75.02 -7.01 53.77
CA ASN A 439 -76.30 -6.88 54.46
C ASN A 439 -76.21 -5.89 55.63
N CYS A 440 -77.27 -5.11 55.87
CA CYS A 440 -77.36 -4.25 57.04
C CYS A 440 -77.50 -5.08 58.33
N ALA A 441 -77.17 -4.48 59.48
CA ALA A 441 -77.18 -5.16 60.78
C ALA A 441 -78.51 -5.89 61.08
N SER A 442 -79.65 -5.27 60.78
CA SER A 442 -80.97 -5.87 60.97
C SER A 442 -81.20 -7.13 60.10
N CYS A 443 -80.79 -7.10 58.82
CA CYS A 443 -80.92 -8.27 57.95
C CYS A 443 -79.97 -9.41 58.36
N ARG A 444 -78.79 -9.09 58.92
CA ARG A 444 -77.88 -10.10 59.47
C ARG A 444 -78.47 -10.78 60.70
N TYR A 445 -79.13 -10.02 61.57
CA TYR A 445 -79.80 -10.57 62.76
C TYR A 445 -80.90 -11.59 62.38
N VAL A 446 -81.80 -11.21 61.46
CA VAL A 446 -82.89 -12.08 61.00
C VAL A 446 -82.36 -13.39 60.41
N ASN A 447 -81.32 -13.32 59.56
CA ASN A 447 -80.71 -14.52 58.97
C ASN A 447 -80.04 -15.42 60.01
N ALA A 448 -79.43 -14.85 61.05
CA ALA A 448 -78.81 -15.63 62.12
C ALA A 448 -79.85 -16.36 63.00
N THR A 449 -81.02 -15.74 63.23
CA THR A 449 -82.10 -16.33 64.05
C THR A 449 -82.99 -17.35 63.32
N THR A 450 -82.91 -17.46 61.99
CA THR A 450 -83.76 -18.35 61.18
C THR A 450 -83.07 -19.62 60.68
N GLN A 451 -81.78 -19.83 60.99
CA GLN A 451 -81.08 -21.08 60.66
C GLN A 451 -81.13 -22.09 61.82
N PRO A 452 -81.69 -23.31 61.62
CA PRO A 452 -81.61 -24.37 62.62
C PRO A 452 -80.18 -24.97 62.68
N PRO A 453 -79.66 -25.34 63.87
CA PRO A 453 -78.32 -25.86 63.99
C PRO A 453 -78.29 -27.34 63.61
N THR A 454 -77.55 -27.75 62.58
CA THR A 454 -77.17 -29.17 62.44
C THR A 454 -75.90 -29.36 61.62
N GLY A 455 -74.77 -29.40 62.33
CA GLY A 455 -73.68 -30.29 61.96
C GLY A 455 -73.94 -31.66 62.60
N LEU A 456 -74.21 -32.70 61.80
CA LEU A 456 -73.84 -34.10 62.10
C LEU A 456 -74.16 -35.09 60.96
N PHE A 457 -74.95 -34.74 59.94
CA PHE A 457 -75.44 -35.74 58.96
C PHE A 457 -74.70 -35.79 57.61
N LYS A 458 -73.87 -34.79 57.27
CA LYS A 458 -73.15 -34.77 55.98
C LYS A 458 -71.74 -35.39 56.04
N ALA A 459 -71.45 -36.08 57.14
CA ALA A 459 -70.28 -36.92 57.35
C ALA A 459 -70.47 -38.39 56.93
N LEU A 460 -71.66 -38.80 56.44
CA LEU A 460 -71.99 -40.23 56.33
C LEU A 460 -72.29 -40.82 54.95
N PHE A 461 -72.50 -40.05 53.87
CA PHE A 461 -72.73 -40.65 52.54
C PHE A 461 -72.15 -39.79 51.40
N GLY A 462 -71.29 -40.39 50.57
CA GLY A 462 -70.39 -39.69 49.66
C GLY A 462 -70.80 -39.59 48.18
N ARG A 463 -70.18 -38.59 47.51
CA ARG A 463 -69.70 -38.43 46.09
C ARG A 463 -70.68 -38.68 44.90
N PRO A 464 -70.34 -38.31 43.64
CA PRO A 464 -69.48 -37.23 43.09
C PRO A 464 -70.02 -36.52 41.78
N ASP A 465 -69.13 -35.69 41.19
CA ASP A 465 -68.99 -35.26 39.77
C ASP A 465 -69.76 -34.01 39.28
N LYS A 466 -69.24 -33.12 38.40
CA LYS A 466 -68.17 -33.13 37.38
C LYS A 466 -67.78 -31.66 37.07
N ASP A 467 -66.53 -31.38 36.70
CA ASP A 467 -66.20 -30.67 35.45
C ASP A 467 -64.70 -30.28 35.36
N THR A 468 -64.06 -30.76 34.30
CA THR A 468 -62.82 -30.21 33.74
C THR A 468 -62.84 -30.47 32.24
N PRO A 469 -62.50 -29.47 31.42
CA PRO A 469 -61.67 -29.69 30.22
C PRO A 469 -60.45 -28.72 30.26
N PRO A 470 -59.49 -28.66 29.31
CA PRO A 470 -59.52 -29.16 27.91
C PRO A 470 -58.17 -29.68 27.33
N ARG A 471 -58.17 -30.17 26.08
CA ARG A 471 -57.30 -29.71 24.95
C ARG A 471 -57.39 -30.61 23.70
N PRO A 472 -57.33 -30.04 22.48
CA PRO A 472 -57.07 -30.79 21.26
C PRO A 472 -55.57 -30.87 20.94
N GLN A 473 -55.22 -31.97 20.28
CA GLN A 473 -53.89 -32.37 19.83
C GLN A 473 -53.54 -31.78 18.46
N ALA A 474 -52.24 -31.68 18.19
CA ALA A 474 -51.68 -31.93 16.86
C ALA A 474 -50.23 -32.41 17.02
N GLY A 475 -49.96 -33.66 16.65
CA GLY A 475 -48.64 -34.13 16.22
C GLY A 475 -48.65 -34.32 14.71
N PRO A 476 -47.86 -35.25 14.16
CA PRO A 476 -46.52 -35.70 14.57
C PRO A 476 -45.39 -34.87 13.93
#